data_AF-A0A6J4TPG7-F1
#
_entry.id   AF-A0A6J4TPG7-F1
#
_cell.length_a   1.000
_cell.length_b   1.000
_cell.length_c   1.000
_cell.angle_alpha   90.00
_cell.angle_beta   90.00
_cell.angle_gamma   90.00
#
_symmetry.space_group_name_H-M   'P 1'
#
loop_
_entity.id
_entity.type
_entity.pdbx_description
1 polymer ?
#
loop_
_entity_poly.entity_id
_entity_poly.type
_entity_poly.pdbx_seq_one_letter_code
_entity_poly.pdbx_strand_id
1 'polypeptide(L)' 'AVQGALARARYHSPFLRLELDKRPEVAAALDRGSVNQAIEIAAKCGAGASDEGSALRRQRGGLALAVGMGDL' A
#
# COMPACT_ATOMS: atom_id res chain seq x y z
N ALA A 1 -6.13 7.36 -16.36
CA ALA A 1 -5.22 8.26 -15.62
C ALA A 1 -5.46 8.05 -14.13
N VAL A 2 -4.40 7.89 -13.33
CA VAL A 2 -4.47 7.60 -11.87
C VAL A 2 -5.15 8.74 -11.07
N GLN A 3 -5.51 9.85 -11.72
CA GLN A 3 -6.33 10.91 -11.15
C GLN A 3 -7.63 10.36 -10.55
N GLY A 4 -7.75 10.53 -9.23
CA GLY A 4 -8.90 10.10 -8.45
C GLY A 4 -8.82 8.67 -7.89
N ALA A 5 -7.82 7.85 -8.23
CA ALA A 5 -7.70 6.49 -7.69
C ALA A 5 -7.61 6.49 -6.16
N LEU A 6 -6.83 7.40 -5.58
CA LEU A 6 -6.73 7.59 -4.13
C LEU A 6 -8.06 8.03 -3.49
N ALA A 7 -8.76 8.98 -4.12
CA ALA A 7 -10.06 9.43 -3.63
C ALA A 7 -11.10 8.29 -3.69
N ARG A 8 -11.14 7.53 -4.79
CA ARG A 8 -12.00 6.35 -4.96
C ARG A 8 -11.67 5.27 -3.94
N ALA A 9 -10.39 4.96 -3.75
CA ALA A 9 -9.96 3.97 -2.76
C ALA A 9 -10.38 4.37 -1.35
N ARG A 10 -10.19 5.64 -0.96
CA ARG A 10 -10.60 6.16 0.35
C ARG A 10 -12.12 6.13 0.54
N TYR A 11 -12.90 6.41 -0.50
CA TYR A 11 -14.36 6.50 -0.38
C TYR A 11 -15.06 5.14 -0.52
N HIS A 12 -14.63 4.31 -1.47
CA HIS A 12 -15.34 3.08 -1.85
C HIS A 12 -14.72 1.79 -1.29
N SER A 13 -13.47 1.81 -0.83
CA SER A 13 -12.80 0.60 -0.34
C SER A 13 -12.34 0.76 1.11
N PRO A 14 -13.11 0.25 2.09
CA PRO A 14 -12.70 0.25 3.49
C PRO A 14 -11.34 -0.42 3.70
N PHE A 15 -11.08 -1.49 2.95
CA PHE A 15 -9.78 -2.17 2.98
C PHE A 15 -8.65 -1.24 2.53
N LEU A 16 -8.73 -0.65 1.33
CA LEU A 16 -7.65 0.19 0.82
C LEU A 16 -7.47 1.46 1.65
N ARG A 17 -8.56 2.07 2.13
CA ARG A 17 -8.49 3.20 3.07
C ARG A 17 -7.65 2.85 4.30
N LEU A 18 -7.95 1.73 4.96
CA LEU A 18 -7.22 1.32 6.17
C LEU A 18 -5.76 0.97 5.87
N GLU A 19 -5.49 0.35 4.72
CA GLU A 19 -4.12 0.00 4.36
C GLU A 19 -3.28 1.23 3.96
N LEU A 20 -3.88 2.24 3.32
CA LEU A 20 -3.26 3.54 3.04
C LEU A 20 -2.86 4.25 4.34
N ASP A 21 -3.73 4.25 5.35
CA ASP A 21 -3.47 4.93 6.62
C ASP A 21 -2.36 4.22 7.43
N LYS A 22 -2.29 2.89 7.37
CA LYS A 22 -1.25 2.11 8.05
C LYS A 22 0.12 2.17 7.37
N ARG A 23 0.20 2.56 6.11
CA ARG A 23 1.42 2.49 5.28
C ARG A 23 1.64 3.80 4.52
N PRO A 24 1.96 4.89 5.23
CA PRO A 24 2.12 6.21 4.62
C PRO A 24 3.22 6.23 3.54
N GLU A 25 4.29 5.44 3.69
CA GLU A 25 5.36 5.36 2.70
C GLU A 25 4.90 4.77 1.36
N VAL A 26 4.08 3.72 1.40
CA VAL A 26 3.48 3.11 0.19
C VAL A 26 2.46 4.07 -0.42
N ALA A 27 1.63 4.70 0.42
CA ALA A 27 0.65 5.70 -0.02
C ALA A 27 1.32 6.89 -0.74
N ALA A 28 2.46 7.37 -0.25
CA ALA A 28 3.20 8.48 -0.87
C ALA A 28 3.77 8.11 -2.25
N ALA A 29 4.20 6.85 -2.46
CA ALA A 29 4.63 6.40 -3.78
C ALA A 29 3.46 6.28 -4.77
N LEU A 30 2.31 5.82 -4.30
CA LEU A 30 1.08 5.75 -5.10
C LEU A 30 0.55 7.14 -5.47
N ASP A 31 0.66 8.12 -4.59
CA ASP A 31 0.25 9.52 -4.85
C ASP A 31 1.10 10.17 -5.95
N ARG A 32 2.38 9.79 -6.03
CA ARG A 32 3.25 10.16 -7.16
C ARG A 32 2.97 9.38 -8.45
N GLY A 33 1.98 8.49 -8.45
CA GLY A 33 1.60 7.67 -9.59
C GLY A 33 2.52 6.48 -9.87
N SER A 34 3.39 6.10 -8.93
CA SER A 34 4.37 5.03 -9.14
C SER A 34 4.01 3.76 -8.39
N VAL A 35 3.26 2.86 -9.04
CA VAL A 35 2.90 1.54 -8.50
C VAL A 35 4.13 0.65 -8.32
N ASN A 36 5.09 0.67 -9.26
CA ASN A 36 6.31 -0.12 -9.15
C ASN A 36 7.13 0.28 -7.91
N GLN A 37 7.29 1.59 -7.66
CA GLN A 37 7.94 2.06 -6.45
C GLN A 37 7.14 1.68 -5.19
N ALA A 38 5.81 1.70 -5.24
CA ALA A 38 4.97 1.25 -4.14
C ALA A 38 5.19 -0.24 -3.82
N ILE A 39 5.39 -1.10 -4.83
CA ILE A 39 5.70 -2.53 -4.66
C ILE A 39 7.09 -2.71 -4.00
N GLU A 40 8.09 -1.95 -4.44
CA GLU A 40 9.44 -2.02 -3.84
C GLU A 40 9.45 -1.60 -2.37
N ILE A 41 8.66 -0.57 -2.01
CA ILE A 41 8.48 -0.15 -0.61
C ILE A 41 7.69 -1.21 0.17
N ALA A 42 6.64 -1.77 -0.43
CA ALA A 42 5.83 -2.81 0.18
C ALA A 42 6.65 -4.06 0.56
N ALA A 43 7.60 -4.45 -0.30
CA ALA A 43 8.54 -5.55 -0.01
C ALA A 43 9.39 -5.28 1.24
N LYS A 44 9.58 -4.01 1.62
CA LYS A 44 10.36 -3.59 2.78
C LYS A 44 9.51 -3.32 4.02
N CYS A 45 8.18 -3.36 3.95
CA CYS A 45 7.29 -3.07 5.10
C CYS A 45 7.47 -4.01 6.31
N GLY A 46 8.12 -5.16 6.12
CA GLY A 46 8.44 -6.08 7.20
C GLY A 46 9.69 -5.70 8.01
N ALA A 47 10.50 -4.76 7.51
CA ALA A 47 11.73 -4.35 8.17
C ALA A 47 11.46 -3.80 9.58
N GLY A 48 12.26 -4.25 10.56
CA GLY A 48 12.12 -3.84 11.96
C GLY A 48 10.95 -4.46 12.71
N ALA A 49 10.28 -5.49 12.18
CA ALA A 49 9.33 -6.28 12.94
C ALA A 49 10.04 -7.15 14.00
N SER A 50 9.36 -7.38 15.13
CA SER A 50 9.85 -8.19 16.26
C SER A 50 9.95 -9.68 15.95
N ASP A 51 9.16 -10.15 15.00
CA ASP A 51 9.08 -11.55 14.59
C ASP A 51 8.74 -11.67 13.10
N GLU A 52 9.09 -12.83 12.55
CA GLU A 52 8.90 -13.16 11.13
C GLU A 52 7.42 -13.10 10.71
N GLY A 53 6.51 -13.58 11.56
CA GLY A 53 5.08 -13.56 11.27
C GLY A 53 4.55 -12.13 11.13
N SER A 54 4.99 -11.23 12.00
CA SER A 54 4.67 -9.80 11.91
C SER A 54 5.28 -9.16 10.66
N ALA A 55 6.52 -9.50 10.31
CA ALA A 55 7.19 -8.99 9.10
C ALA A 55 6.39 -9.35 7.84
N LEU A 56 6.07 -10.63 7.68
CA LEU A 56 5.33 -11.15 6.51
C LEU A 56 3.93 -10.54 6.38
N ARG A 57 3.20 -10.36 7.50
CA ARG A 57 1.88 -9.72 7.47
C ARG A 57 1.95 -8.26 7.02
N ARG A 58 2.97 -7.52 7.46
CA ARG A 58 3.20 -6.13 7.05
C ARG A 58 3.51 -6.03 5.55
N GLN A 59 4.44 -6.88 5.07
CA GLN A 59 4.79 -6.99 3.64
C GLN A 59 3.57 -7.35 2.79
N ARG A 60 2.83 -8.41 3.17
CA ARG A 60 1.62 -8.84 2.45
C ARG A 60 0.61 -7.72 2.31
N GLY A 61 0.33 -6.98 3.39
CA GLY A 61 -0.63 -5.88 3.32
C GLY A 61 -0.12 -4.68 2.51
N GLY A 62 1.19 -4.41 2.50
CA GLY A 62 1.79 -3.42 1.61
C GLY A 62 1.62 -3.81 0.14
N LEU A 63 1.87 -5.07 -0.20
CA LEU A 63 1.72 -5.59 -1.56
C LEU A 63 0.25 -5.57 -2.00
N ALA A 64 -0.67 -5.99 -1.12
CA ALA A 64 -2.11 -5.95 -1.40
C ALA A 64 -2.60 -4.52 -1.66
N LEU A 65 -2.07 -3.53 -0.92
CA LEU A 65 -2.36 -2.13 -1.17
C LEU A 65 -1.84 -1.68 -2.55
N ALA A 66 -0.57 -1.96 -2.86
CA ALA A 66 0.03 -1.53 -4.13
C ALA A 66 -0.69 -2.14 -5.34
N VAL A 67 -0.99 -3.45 -5.29
CA VAL A 67 -1.71 -4.15 -6.36
C VAL A 67 -3.15 -3.64 -6.48
N GLY A 68 -3.89 -3.56 -5.37
CA GLY A 68 -5.27 -3.09 -5.40
C GLY A 68 -5.41 -1.65 -5.87
N MET A 69 -4.41 -0.80 -5.59
CA MET A 69 -4.37 0.57 -6.11
C MET A 69 -3.94 0.66 -7.58
N GLY A 70 -3.17 -0.30 -8.08
CA GLY A 70 -2.81 -0.39 -9.50
C GLY A 70 -3.95 -0.92 -10.38
N ASP A 71 -4.88 -1.69 -9.81
CA ASP A 71 -6.11 -2.15 -10.47
C ASP A 71 -7.17 -1.04 -10.59
N LEU A 72 -7.21 -0.11 -9.63
CA LEU A 72 -8.15 1.01 -9.58
C LEU A 72 -7.86 2.15 -10.56
#